data_AF-A0A0B8QPN7-F1
#
_entry.id   AF-A0A0B8QPN7-F1
#
_cell.length_a   1.000
_cell.length_b   1.000
_cell.length_c   1.000
_cell.angle_alpha   90.00
_cell.angle_beta   90.00
_cell.angle_gamma   90.00
#
_symmetry.space_group_name_H-M   'P 1'
#
loop_
_entity.id
_entity.type
_entity.pdbx_description
1 polymer ?
#
loop_
_entity_poly.entity_id
_entity_poly.type
_entity_poly.pdbx_seq_one_letter_code
_entity_poly.pdbx_strand_id
1 'polypeptide(L)'
;MLGRKLGLVEESQLQQLLSKNNQQETRPAPHKKIERTPMRVVIALLLQNPQFVGFVPNLDSIRQTNLPGLSLLLDVVDKCLNHPHISTGQLLEHWRNQKDERILSLLASWDIPTYKEEDNLEDIFCDSLDKVIYQCIERQIETLQAKERSIGLSVDEKRELLALMLDLKA
;
A
#
# COMPACT_ATOMS: atom_id res chain seq x y z
N MET A 1 -37.35 50.50 34.27
CA MET A 1 -36.15 50.59 33.39
C MET A 1 -34.98 50.02 34.16
N LEU A 2 -34.11 49.26 33.47
CA LEU A 2 -32.83 48.68 33.91
C LEU A 2 -32.89 47.19 34.29
N GLY A 3 -32.23 46.37 33.45
CA GLY A 3 -32.07 44.92 33.65
C GLY A 3 -31.76 44.14 32.37
N ARG A 4 -32.00 44.71 31.18
CA ARG A 4 -31.59 44.11 29.88
C ARG A 4 -30.15 44.50 29.53
N LYS A 5 -29.17 43.99 30.27
CA LYS A 5 -27.75 44.07 29.88
C LYS A 5 -26.95 43.09 30.72
N LEU A 6 -27.01 41.82 30.36
CA LEU A 6 -26.03 40.76 30.59
C LEU A 6 -26.54 39.64 29.69
N GLY A 7 -25.84 39.39 28.59
CA GLY A 7 -26.21 38.41 27.56
C GLY A 7 -26.12 36.98 28.06
N LEU A 8 -26.90 36.65 29.09
CA LEU A 8 -27.07 35.31 29.60
C LEU A 8 -28.06 34.62 28.67
N VAL A 9 -27.54 33.76 27.81
CA VAL A 9 -28.35 32.87 26.99
C VAL A 9 -29.28 32.10 27.93
N GLU A 10 -30.59 32.15 27.68
CA GLU A 10 -31.57 31.41 28.48
C GLU A 10 -31.27 29.91 28.38
N GLU A 11 -31.29 29.20 29.51
CA GLU A 11 -31.00 27.76 29.61
C GLU A 11 -31.87 26.92 28.66
N SER A 12 -33.10 27.38 28.40
CA SER A 12 -34.03 26.80 27.44
C SER A 12 -33.54 26.90 25.98
N GLN A 13 -32.88 28.00 25.61
CA GLN A 13 -32.25 28.17 24.29
C GLN A 13 -30.99 27.33 24.15
N LEU A 14 -30.20 27.18 25.23
CA LEU A 14 -29.06 26.26 25.27
C LEU A 14 -29.52 24.81 25.04
N GLN A 15 -30.57 24.36 25.72
CA GLN A 15 -31.11 23.02 25.51
C GLN A 15 -31.67 22.81 24.10
N GLN A 16 -32.29 23.83 23.51
CA GLN A 16 -32.75 23.77 22.11
C GLN A 16 -31.62 23.73 21.09
N LEU A 17 -30.51 24.44 21.32
CA LEU A 17 -29.32 24.40 20.47
C LEU A 17 -28.62 23.04 20.54
N LEU A 18 -28.47 22.48 21.74
CA LEU A 18 -27.91 21.14 21.94
C LEU A 18 -28.77 20.04 21.30
N SER A 19 -30.10 20.20 21.35
CA SER A 19 -31.05 19.23 20.79
C SER A 19 -31.14 19.31 19.25
N LYS A 20 -30.98 20.50 18.66
CA LYS A 20 -30.99 20.70 17.20
C LYS A 20 -29.68 20.25 16.53
N ASN A 21 -28.57 20.22 17.25
CA ASN A 21 -27.29 19.77 16.71
C ASN A 21 -27.13 18.24 16.68
N ASN A 22 -28.16 17.49 17.11
CA ASN A 22 -28.16 16.02 17.09
C ASN A 22 -28.76 15.43 15.80
N GLN A 23 -28.94 16.26 14.77
CA GLN A 23 -29.32 15.80 13.44
C GLN A 23 -28.06 15.44 12.64
N GLN A 24 -27.79 14.13 12.62
CA GLN A 24 -27.02 13.44 11.57
C GLN A 24 -25.54 13.86 11.45
N GLU A 25 -24.78 13.67 12.53
CA GLU A 25 -23.42 13.19 12.33
C GLU A 25 -23.54 11.77 11.75
N THR A 26 -23.47 11.66 10.43
CA THR A 26 -23.11 10.40 9.78
C THR A 26 -21.75 10.02 10.33
N ARG A 27 -21.73 9.25 11.41
CA ARG A 27 -20.51 8.59 11.91
C ARG A 27 -19.84 8.00 10.67
N PRO A 28 -18.62 8.40 10.30
CA PRO A 28 -17.96 7.78 9.18
C PRO A 28 -18.00 6.28 9.41
N ALA A 29 -18.50 5.55 8.42
CA ALA A 29 -18.59 4.10 8.48
C ALA A 29 -17.26 3.56 9.02
N PRO A 30 -17.27 2.54 9.90
CA PRO A 30 -16.05 2.02 10.51
C PRO A 30 -15.04 1.81 9.39
N HIS A 31 -13.88 2.49 9.51
CA HIS A 31 -12.82 2.43 8.51
C HIS A 31 -12.67 0.97 8.09
N LYS A 32 -12.93 0.66 6.82
CA LYS A 32 -12.70 -0.68 6.27
C LYS A 32 -11.28 -1.03 6.66
N LYS A 33 -11.13 -2.02 7.55
CA LYS A 33 -9.82 -2.46 8.01
C LYS A 33 -9.00 -2.77 6.76
N ILE A 34 -7.82 -2.18 6.66
CA ILE A 34 -6.89 -2.49 5.56
C ILE A 34 -6.60 -3.98 5.66
N GLU A 35 -7.00 -4.74 4.64
CA GLU A 35 -6.64 -6.17 4.60
C GLU A 35 -5.14 -6.28 4.46
N ARG A 36 -4.53 -7.07 5.34
CA ARG A 36 -3.09 -7.28 5.40
C ARG A 36 -2.64 -8.27 4.33
N THR A 37 -2.45 -7.78 3.11
CA THR A 37 -1.80 -8.54 2.02
C THR A 37 -0.30 -8.25 1.97
N PRO A 38 0.56 -9.20 1.56
CA PRO A 38 1.99 -8.95 1.41
C PRO A 38 2.29 -7.72 0.55
N MET A 39 1.58 -7.57 -0.58
CA MET A 39 1.70 -6.40 -1.47
C MET A 39 1.49 -5.07 -0.74
N ARG A 40 0.44 -4.95 0.09
CA ARG A 40 0.16 -3.71 0.85
C ARG A 40 1.18 -3.48 1.94
N VAL A 41 1.66 -4.53 2.61
CA VAL A 41 2.69 -4.43 3.66
C VAL A 41 3.99 -3.91 3.06
N VAL A 42 4.43 -4.47 1.92
CA VAL A 42 5.65 -4.02 1.21
C VAL A 42 5.53 -2.56 0.81
N ILE A 43 4.42 -2.16 0.16
CA ILE A 43 4.22 -0.77 -0.27
C ILE A 43 4.19 0.17 0.95
N ALA A 44 3.46 -0.18 2.01
CA ALA A 44 3.37 0.64 3.22
C ALA A 44 4.73 0.84 3.89
N LEU A 45 5.48 -0.25 4.12
CA LEU A 45 6.80 -0.19 4.73
C LEU A 45 7.80 0.58 3.88
N LEU A 46 7.76 0.43 2.56
CA LEU A 46 8.64 1.18 1.65
C LEU A 46 8.31 2.67 1.62
N LEU A 47 7.03 3.06 1.70
CA LEU A 47 6.63 4.46 1.83
C LEU A 47 7.10 5.07 3.16
N GLN A 48 6.93 4.33 4.26
CA GLN A 48 7.33 4.75 5.60
C GLN A 48 8.85 4.78 5.77
N ASN A 49 9.58 3.91 5.06
CA ASN A 49 11.01 3.73 5.16
C ASN A 49 11.64 3.66 3.75
N PRO A 50 11.79 4.78 3.03
CA PRO A 50 12.28 4.77 1.64
C PRO A 50 13.66 4.12 1.48
N GLN A 51 14.50 4.10 2.53
CA GLN A 51 15.79 3.39 2.53
C GLN A 51 15.66 1.86 2.34
N PHE A 52 14.50 1.26 2.61
CA PHE A 52 14.27 -0.17 2.41
C PHE A 52 14.34 -0.59 0.94
N VAL A 53 14.34 0.38 0.01
CA VAL A 53 14.62 0.12 -1.41
C VAL A 53 15.96 -0.62 -1.62
N GLY A 54 16.91 -0.48 -0.69
CA GLY A 54 18.19 -1.20 -0.73
C GLY A 54 18.07 -2.72 -0.57
N PHE A 55 16.96 -3.22 -0.03
CA PHE A 55 16.67 -4.66 0.08
C PHE A 55 15.92 -5.22 -1.13
N VAL A 56 15.46 -4.35 -2.04
CA VAL A 56 14.68 -4.77 -3.20
C VAL A 56 15.64 -5.34 -4.26
N PRO A 57 15.50 -6.63 -4.65
CA PRO A 57 16.32 -7.21 -5.69
C PRO A 57 15.93 -6.65 -7.06
N ASN A 58 16.65 -7.03 -8.11
CA ASN A 58 16.21 -6.71 -9.47
C ASN A 58 14.86 -7.40 -9.76
N LEU A 59 13.84 -6.61 -10.16
CA LEU A 59 12.48 -7.08 -10.43
C LEU A 59 12.15 -7.15 -11.93
N ASP A 60 13.13 -7.06 -12.83
CA ASP A 60 12.91 -6.96 -14.28
C ASP A 60 12.20 -8.21 -14.84
N SER A 61 12.51 -9.39 -14.31
CA SER A 61 11.89 -10.66 -14.71
C SER A 61 10.40 -10.74 -14.39
N ILE A 62 9.93 -10.01 -13.38
CA ILE A 62 8.53 -10.02 -12.93
C ILE A 62 7.78 -8.72 -13.27
N ARG A 63 8.44 -7.73 -13.90
CA ARG A 63 7.86 -6.40 -14.15
C ARG A 63 6.57 -6.44 -14.99
N GLN A 64 6.43 -7.45 -15.85
CA GLN A 64 5.27 -7.62 -16.73
C GLN A 64 4.17 -8.53 -16.14
N THR A 65 4.40 -9.08 -14.95
CA THR A 65 3.44 -10.00 -14.32
C THR A 65 2.16 -9.27 -13.94
N ASN A 66 1.02 -9.84 -14.31
CA ASN A 66 -0.29 -9.27 -13.98
C ASN A 66 -0.72 -9.65 -12.55
N LEU A 67 -0.08 -9.01 -11.55
CA LEU A 67 -0.41 -9.15 -10.13
C LEU A 67 -0.96 -7.81 -9.57
N PRO A 68 -2.12 -7.81 -8.88
CA PRO A 68 -2.71 -6.59 -8.34
C PRO A 68 -1.75 -5.84 -7.41
N GLY A 69 -1.50 -4.56 -7.72
CA GLY A 69 -0.62 -3.69 -6.93
C GLY A 69 0.85 -3.73 -7.33
N LEU A 70 1.27 -4.65 -8.21
CA LEU A 70 2.68 -4.76 -8.62
C LEU A 70 3.14 -3.50 -9.37
N SER A 71 2.32 -2.96 -10.28
CA SER A 71 2.67 -1.72 -10.98
C SER A 71 2.88 -0.54 -10.02
N LEU A 72 2.03 -0.43 -8.99
CA LEU A 72 2.17 0.60 -7.96
C LEU A 72 3.44 0.39 -7.12
N LEU A 73 3.76 -0.86 -6.76
CA LEU A 73 5.00 -1.19 -6.06
C LEU A 73 6.23 -0.79 -6.89
N LEU A 74 6.26 -1.14 -8.17
CA LEU A 74 7.35 -0.79 -9.08
C LEU A 74 7.51 0.72 -9.21
N ASP A 75 6.41 1.48 -9.33
CA ASP A 75 6.45 2.94 -9.36
C ASP A 75 7.05 3.53 -8.07
N VAL A 76 6.75 2.94 -6.91
CA VAL A 76 7.33 3.38 -5.63
C VAL A 76 8.82 3.05 -5.57
N VAL A 77 9.22 1.83 -5.94
CA VAL A 77 10.63 1.40 -6.02
C VAL A 77 11.42 2.31 -6.94
N ASP A 78 10.92 2.56 -8.16
CA ASP A 78 11.58 3.39 -9.16
C ASP A 78 11.81 4.82 -8.63
N LYS A 79 10.85 5.41 -7.89
CA LYS A 79 11.05 6.74 -7.28
C LYS A 79 12.05 6.73 -6.13
N CYS A 80 12.04 5.70 -5.28
CA CYS A 80 13.01 5.58 -4.20
C CYS A 80 14.44 5.41 -4.75
N LEU A 81 14.62 4.62 -5.82
CA LEU A 81 15.93 4.44 -6.48
C LEU A 81 16.43 5.74 -7.12
N ASN A 82 15.55 6.51 -7.75
CA ASN A 82 15.91 7.78 -8.40
C ASN A 82 16.18 8.93 -7.41
N HIS A 83 15.73 8.80 -6.17
CA HIS A 83 15.90 9.81 -5.13
C HIS A 83 16.47 9.20 -3.83
N PRO A 84 17.77 8.85 -3.81
CA PRO A 84 18.44 8.39 -2.59
C PRO A 84 18.28 9.48 -1.51
N HIS A 85 17.80 9.10 -0.32
CA HIS A 85 17.48 9.99 0.81
C HIS A 85 16.16 10.76 0.75
N ILE A 86 15.24 10.40 -0.15
CA ILE A 86 13.88 10.96 -0.11
C ILE A 86 13.18 10.60 1.20
N SER A 87 12.53 11.59 1.83
CA SER A 87 11.65 11.35 2.97
C SER A 87 10.26 10.87 2.53
N THR A 88 9.51 10.22 3.42
CA THR A 88 8.12 9.79 3.14
C THR A 88 7.23 10.92 2.62
N GLY A 89 7.31 12.11 3.21
CA GLY A 89 6.51 13.26 2.78
C GLY A 89 6.87 13.73 1.37
N GLN A 90 8.18 13.84 1.06
CA GLN A 90 8.65 14.17 -0.28
C GLN A 90 8.27 13.11 -1.31
N LEU A 91 8.33 11.83 -0.91
CA LEU A 91 7.93 10.70 -1.76
C LEU A 91 6.44 10.80 -2.13
N LEU A 92 5.57 11.06 -1.17
CA LEU A 92 4.12 11.19 -1.42
C LEU A 92 3.75 12.36 -2.33
N GLU A 93 4.51 13.47 -2.33
CA GLU A 93 4.26 14.61 -3.24
C GLU A 93 4.32 14.20 -4.72
N HIS A 94 5.05 13.12 -5.07
CA HIS A 94 5.09 12.62 -6.44
C HIS A 94 3.74 12.07 -6.94
N TRP A 95 2.79 11.77 -6.04
CA TRP A 95 1.45 11.31 -6.39
C TRP A 95 0.36 12.33 -6.05
N ARG A 96 0.72 13.56 -5.68
CA ARG A 96 -0.27 14.60 -5.39
C ARG A 96 -1.14 14.88 -6.62
N ASN A 97 -2.45 14.94 -6.42
CA ASN A 97 -3.49 15.04 -7.43
C ASN A 97 -3.51 13.88 -8.45
N GLN A 98 -2.91 12.73 -8.13
CA GLN A 98 -2.98 11.53 -8.97
C GLN A 98 -3.97 10.50 -8.42
N LYS A 99 -4.33 9.53 -9.26
CA LYS A 99 -5.29 8.47 -8.91
C LYS A 99 -4.91 7.69 -7.64
N ASP A 100 -3.61 7.53 -7.38
CA ASP A 100 -3.08 6.69 -6.30
C ASP A 100 -2.80 7.47 -5.00
N GLU A 101 -2.98 8.80 -4.97
CA GLU A 101 -2.68 9.65 -3.81
C GLU A 101 -3.34 9.14 -2.53
N ARG A 102 -4.64 8.84 -2.60
CA ARG A 102 -5.44 8.42 -1.44
C ARG A 102 -4.98 7.09 -0.87
N ILE A 103 -4.69 6.11 -1.73
CA ILE A 103 -4.28 4.78 -1.27
C ILE A 103 -2.85 4.81 -0.72
N LEU A 104 -1.95 5.55 -1.35
CA LEU A 104 -0.57 5.68 -0.86
C LEU A 104 -0.52 6.44 0.47
N SER A 105 -1.30 7.51 0.61
CA SER A 105 -1.41 8.24 1.89
C SER A 105 -1.96 7.34 3.00
N LEU A 106 -3.00 6.55 2.69
CA LEU A 106 -3.56 5.58 3.63
C LEU A 106 -2.53 4.54 4.06
N LEU A 107 -1.79 3.95 3.11
CA LEU A 107 -0.74 2.97 3.38
C LEU A 107 0.43 3.57 4.15
N ALA A 108 0.86 4.79 3.84
CA ALA A 108 1.92 5.48 4.56
C ALA A 108 1.55 5.72 6.04
N SER A 109 0.27 6.02 6.32
CA SER A 109 -0.24 6.18 7.69
C SER A 109 -0.62 4.87 8.39
N TRP A 110 -0.51 3.74 7.70
CA TRP A 110 -1.00 2.47 8.22
C TRP A 110 -0.05 1.93 9.29
N ASP A 111 -0.55 1.83 10.52
CA ASP A 111 0.13 1.12 11.59
C ASP A 111 0.08 -0.39 11.36
N ILE A 112 1.22 -0.98 11.02
CA ILE A 112 1.34 -2.39 10.64
C ILE A 112 1.40 -3.22 11.91
N PRO A 113 0.42 -4.11 12.17
CA PRO A 113 0.44 -4.92 13.37
C PRO A 113 1.64 -5.86 13.39
N THR A 114 2.54 -5.68 14.35
CA THR A 114 3.59 -6.65 14.67
C THR A 114 2.98 -7.77 15.53
N TYR A 115 3.42 -9.01 15.32
CA TYR A 115 2.91 -10.15 16.09
C TYR A 115 3.71 -10.33 17.39
N LYS A 116 4.96 -9.84 17.40
CA LYS A 116 5.85 -9.86 18.55
C LYS A 116 6.42 -8.46 18.79
N GLU A 117 6.70 -8.15 20.04
CA GLU A 117 7.33 -6.89 20.45
C GLU A 117 8.74 -6.71 19.87
N GLU A 118 9.38 -7.82 19.48
CA GLU A 118 10.73 -7.86 18.91
C GLU A 118 10.74 -7.88 17.36
N ASP A 119 9.58 -7.92 16.69
CA ASP A 119 9.57 -7.99 15.23
C ASP A 119 10.17 -6.70 14.63
N ASN A 120 11.27 -6.84 13.89
CA ASN A 120 11.88 -5.75 13.16
C ASN A 120 11.07 -5.46 11.88
N LEU A 121 10.83 -4.17 11.58
CA LEU A 121 10.13 -3.76 10.36
C LEU A 121 10.89 -4.18 9.09
N GLU A 122 12.22 -4.27 9.15
CA GLU A 122 13.05 -4.80 8.07
C GLU A 122 12.74 -6.27 7.78
N ASP A 123 12.66 -7.12 8.81
CA ASP A 123 12.34 -8.54 8.64
C ASP A 123 10.93 -8.72 8.06
N ILE A 124 9.96 -7.94 8.57
CA ILE A 124 8.59 -7.96 8.04
C ILE A 124 8.57 -7.52 6.57
N PHE A 125 9.38 -6.52 6.21
CA PHE A 125 9.51 -6.05 4.84
C PHE A 125 10.07 -7.15 3.94
N CYS A 126 11.21 -7.74 4.29
CA CYS A 126 11.87 -8.80 3.54
C CYS A 126 10.95 -10.03 3.38
N ASP A 127 10.36 -10.52 4.46
CA ASP A 127 9.41 -11.65 4.43
C ASP A 127 8.19 -11.37 3.53
N SER A 128 7.69 -10.13 3.56
CA SER A 128 6.54 -9.75 2.74
C SER A 128 6.94 -9.56 1.27
N LEU A 129 8.14 -9.05 1.02
CA LEU A 129 8.71 -8.88 -0.31
C LEU A 129 8.95 -10.23 -0.98
N ASP A 130 9.54 -11.19 -0.26
CA ASP A 130 9.73 -12.56 -0.75
C ASP A 130 8.41 -13.21 -1.15
N LYS A 131 7.35 -13.04 -0.33
CA LYS A 131 6.00 -13.51 -0.67
C LYS A 131 5.44 -12.85 -1.92
N VAL A 132 5.68 -11.55 -2.12
CA VAL A 132 5.24 -10.85 -3.34
C VAL A 132 6.00 -11.37 -4.55
N ILE A 133 7.32 -11.51 -4.46
CA ILE A 133 8.16 -12.02 -5.56
C ILE A 133 7.75 -13.44 -5.91
N TYR A 134 7.54 -14.31 -4.92
CA TYR A 134 7.07 -15.67 -5.11
C TYR A 134 5.71 -15.70 -5.84
N GLN A 135 4.75 -14.87 -5.42
CA GLN A 135 3.45 -14.74 -6.10
C GLN A 135 3.58 -14.27 -7.55
N CYS A 136 4.53 -13.37 -7.82
CA CYS A 136 4.81 -12.92 -9.18
C CYS A 136 5.39 -14.05 -10.04
N ILE A 137 6.36 -14.79 -9.53
CA ILE A 137 6.98 -15.93 -10.22
C ILE A 137 5.92 -17.00 -10.54
N GLU A 138 5.11 -17.40 -9.56
CA GLU A 138 4.02 -18.35 -9.78
C GLU A 138 3.07 -17.89 -10.89
N ARG A 139 2.66 -16.62 -10.84
CA ARG A 139 1.73 -16.04 -11.82
C ARG A 139 2.33 -15.95 -13.23
N GLN A 140 3.62 -15.68 -13.34
CA GLN A 140 4.33 -15.64 -14.61
C GLN A 140 4.45 -17.05 -15.21
N ILE A 141 4.79 -18.05 -14.39
CA ILE A 141 4.82 -19.47 -14.78
C ILE A 141 3.44 -19.91 -15.29
N GLU A 142 2.36 -19.62 -14.55
CA GLU A 142 0.99 -19.94 -14.97
C GLU A 142 0.65 -19.35 -16.34
N THR A 143 1.05 -18.10 -16.56
CA THR A 143 0.80 -17.35 -17.80
C THR A 143 1.55 -17.99 -18.97
N LEU A 144 2.84 -18.32 -18.79
CA LEU A 144 3.66 -18.98 -19.81
C LEU A 144 3.13 -20.40 -20.11
N GLN A 145 2.76 -21.18 -19.10
CA GLN A 145 2.18 -22.51 -19.31
C GLN A 145 0.81 -22.47 -20.01
N ALA A 146 -0.01 -21.46 -19.73
CA ALA A 146 -1.27 -21.25 -20.45
C ALA A 146 -1.02 -20.86 -21.92
N LYS A 147 -0.01 -20.01 -22.17
CA LYS A 147 0.41 -19.64 -23.52
C LYS A 147 0.97 -20.83 -24.31
N GLU A 148 1.79 -21.66 -23.67
CA GLU A 148 2.34 -22.89 -24.27
C GLU A 148 1.24 -23.82 -24.78
N ARG A 149 0.20 -24.04 -23.96
CA ARG A 149 -0.94 -24.91 -24.30
C ARG A 149 -1.83 -24.37 -25.43
N SER A 150 -1.85 -23.06 -25.64
CA SER A 150 -2.77 -22.41 -26.59
C SER A 150 -2.10 -22.14 -27.93
N ILE A 151 -0.97 -21.43 -27.94
CA ILE A 151 -0.30 -20.96 -29.16
C ILE A 151 1.19 -21.36 -29.22
N GLY A 152 1.71 -21.99 -28.17
CA GLY A 152 3.13 -22.31 -28.02
C GLY A 152 3.94 -21.15 -27.46
N LEU A 153 5.17 -21.47 -27.02
CA LEU A 153 6.15 -20.50 -26.52
C LEU A 153 7.29 -20.28 -27.51
N SER A 154 7.78 -19.05 -27.55
CA SER A 154 9.04 -18.71 -28.22
C SER A 154 10.24 -19.36 -27.53
N VAL A 155 11.41 -19.32 -28.16
CA VAL A 155 12.65 -19.84 -27.57
C VAL A 155 13.00 -19.08 -26.29
N ASP A 156 12.83 -17.76 -26.28
CA ASP A 156 13.14 -16.92 -25.13
C ASP A 156 12.15 -17.15 -23.99
N GLU A 157 10.87 -17.34 -24.29
CA GLU A 157 9.84 -17.65 -23.29
C GLU A 157 10.04 -19.03 -22.66
N LYS A 158 10.55 -20.01 -23.42
CA LYS A 158 10.93 -21.32 -22.85
C LYS A 158 12.11 -21.19 -21.89
N ARG A 159 13.08 -20.35 -22.22
CA ARG A 159 14.23 -20.08 -21.33
C ARG A 159 13.78 -19.36 -20.06
N GLU A 160 12.90 -18.37 -20.19
CA GLU A 160 12.29 -17.67 -19.07
C GLU A 160 11.53 -18.65 -18.16
N LEU A 161 10.66 -19.49 -18.73
CA LEU A 161 9.92 -20.49 -17.95
C LEU A 161 10.85 -21.43 -17.18
N LEU A 162 11.92 -21.91 -17.80
CA LEU A 162 12.90 -22.77 -17.13
C LEU A 162 13.64 -22.04 -16.00
N ALA A 163 14.02 -20.78 -16.19
CA ALA A 163 14.67 -19.97 -15.16
C ALA A 163 13.73 -19.77 -13.95
N LEU A 164 12.49 -19.35 -14.20
CA LEU A 164 11.48 -19.14 -13.14
C LEU A 164 11.18 -20.43 -12.37
N MET A 165 11.14 -21.59 -13.04
CA MET A 165 10.94 -22.88 -12.39
C MET A 165 12.12 -23.34 -11.52
N LEU A 166 13.34 -22.85 -11.80
CA LEU A 166 14.51 -23.09 -10.96
C LEU A 166 14.48 -22.18 -9.73
N ASP A 167 14.12 -20.91 -9.90
CA ASP A 167 14.00 -19.94 -8.81
C ASP A 167 12.94 -20.36 -7.78
N LEU A 168 11.85 -21.01 -8.22
CA LEU A 168 10.81 -21.53 -7.31
C LEU A 168 11.26 -22.77 -6.50
N LYS A 169 12.32 -23.46 -6.92
CA LYS A 169 12.83 -24.68 -6.26
C LYS A 169 14.03 -24.43 -5.36
N ALA A 170 14.64 -23.25 -5.46
CA ALA A 170 15.77 -22.82 -4.65
C ALA A 170 15.30 -22.34 -3.27
#